data_AF-A0A914ECQ5-F1
#
_entry.id   AF-A0A914ECQ5-F1
#
_cell.length_a   1.000
_cell.length_b   1.000
_cell.length_c   1.000
_cell.angle_alpha   90.00
_cell.angle_beta   90.00
_cell.angle_gamma   90.00
#
_symmetry.space_group_name_H-M   'P 1'
#
loop_
_entity.id
_entity.type
_entity.pdbx_description
1 polymer ?
#
loop_
_entity_poly.entity_id
_entity_poly.type
_entity_poly.pdbx_seq_one_letter_code
_entity_poly.pdbx_strand_id
1 'polypeptide(L)'
;MDQSNDTDFNDNLTANDAAAAVLNFFLAYPDYNGREFYVSGESYGGVYVPRLTWTLIDRIQSDSAYRDINFRGMIVGNGYISAQWDISTVADFMYFHGLYGKTEWDQLRSCCDPPGQVYCNLSKYLNASGDPIDNSNCSQWTFYMTELRQWESGWDVYNIYQDCYGYSIYSFGGEEEKQKHKDIHHHIEQNKKHFKYGQPPNYLAAFANQMSRMNYASTDLNGGFQCYMTNGATTYLNQPHVRDALHIPNYVQPWEMCSNFVGENYVGQYNTMTSDMTETFMNITNSDYVQNLTGTPFKMLIYNGDVDLACGMMQAEYFIENFVNLTNGVVTQNRSEWYYTSYDLTPANVGFAKSFNSGKMTLDLLTVKGSGHMVPTDRPGPALQMLTNFLTSNRNFSASVPFSLAAAPLKGEYTPPTPGQFLVTTPVTTAALGTVTTPNGTTGSNQNTSSTPTPGQNKSSKASGGLYASLLMNMVGVVIAIKVFRR
;
A
#
# COMPACT_ATOMS: atom_id res chain seq x y z
N MET A 1 -4.12 -27.87 9.60
CA MET A 1 -3.24 -26.70 9.75
C MET A 1 -2.73 -26.77 11.16
N ASP A 2 -1.42 -26.90 11.32
CA ASP A 2 -0.76 -26.92 12.62
C ASP A 2 -0.98 -25.56 13.29
N GLN A 3 -1.46 -25.53 14.53
CA GLN A 3 -1.52 -24.32 15.35
C GLN A 3 -0.14 -24.07 15.96
N SER A 4 0.90 -24.06 15.13
CA SER A 4 2.19 -23.53 15.59
C SER A 4 1.95 -22.06 15.90
N ASN A 5 2.28 -21.64 17.13
CA ASN A 5 2.45 -20.24 17.46
C ASN A 5 3.52 -19.69 16.53
N ASP A 6 3.10 -19.20 15.37
CA ASP A 6 4.01 -18.62 14.40
C ASP A 6 4.45 -17.26 14.95
N THR A 7 5.71 -17.20 15.35
CA THR A 7 6.34 -16.01 15.91
C THR A 7 7.31 -15.37 14.94
N ASP A 8 7.52 -15.97 13.78
CA ASP A 8 8.52 -15.53 12.82
C ASP A 8 7.81 -14.80 11.68
N PHE A 9 7.97 -13.48 11.58
CA PHE A 9 7.39 -12.69 10.49
C PHE A 9 8.54 -12.09 9.67
N ASN A 10 8.77 -12.58 8.46
CA ASN A 10 9.86 -12.07 7.61
C ASN A 10 9.60 -12.31 6.12
N ASP A 11 10.39 -11.64 5.26
CA ASP A 11 10.23 -11.68 3.81
C ASP A 11 10.35 -13.09 3.21
N ASN A 12 11.28 -13.90 3.75
CA ASN A 12 11.50 -15.24 3.24
C ASN A 12 10.38 -16.21 3.61
N LEU A 13 9.91 -16.17 4.86
CA LEU A 13 8.78 -17.00 5.28
C LEU A 13 7.53 -16.60 4.49
N THR A 14 7.22 -15.31 4.42
CA THR A 14 6.07 -14.78 3.66
C THR A 14 6.09 -15.25 2.21
N ALA A 15 7.25 -15.19 1.54
CA ALA A 15 7.38 -15.65 0.16
C ALA A 15 7.21 -17.18 0.02
N ASN A 16 7.72 -17.97 0.96
CA ASN A 16 7.57 -19.43 0.95
C ASN A 16 6.11 -19.85 1.20
N ASP A 17 5.45 -19.24 2.19
CA ASP A 17 4.06 -19.54 2.52
C ASP A 17 3.11 -19.11 1.39
N ALA A 18 3.36 -17.94 0.79
CA ALA A 18 2.62 -17.50 -0.38
C ALA A 18 2.83 -18.46 -1.58
N ALA A 19 4.04 -18.97 -1.81
CA ALA A 19 4.28 -19.96 -2.86
C ALA A 19 3.53 -21.28 -2.58
N ALA A 20 3.53 -21.76 -1.33
CA ALA A 20 2.75 -22.93 -0.93
C ALA A 20 1.24 -22.71 -1.10
N ALA A 21 0.74 -21.51 -0.78
CA ALA A 21 -0.65 -21.13 -1.01
C ALA A 21 -1.01 -21.13 -2.51
N VAL A 22 -0.12 -20.61 -3.36
CA VAL A 22 -0.28 -20.66 -4.83
C VAL A 22 -0.38 -22.10 -5.33
N LEU A 23 0.51 -23.00 -4.87
CA LEU A 23 0.41 -24.42 -5.23
C LEU A 23 -0.93 -25.01 -4.79
N ASN A 24 -1.31 -24.81 -3.52
CA ASN A 24 -2.58 -25.31 -2.99
C ASN A 24 -3.80 -24.77 -3.76
N PHE A 25 -3.74 -23.53 -4.25
CA PHE A 25 -4.78 -22.97 -5.12
C PHE A 25 -4.91 -23.75 -6.42
N PHE A 26 -3.81 -24.01 -7.13
CA PHE A 26 -3.86 -24.76 -8.41
C PHE A 26 -4.25 -26.23 -8.20
N LEU A 27 -3.93 -26.82 -7.04
CA LEU A 27 -4.41 -28.15 -6.66
C LEU A 27 -5.92 -28.16 -6.37
N ALA A 28 -6.44 -27.13 -5.70
CA ALA A 28 -7.86 -27.01 -5.37
C ALA A 28 -8.71 -26.62 -6.60
N TYR A 29 -8.13 -25.90 -7.56
CA TYR A 29 -8.83 -25.37 -8.74
C TYR A 29 -8.08 -25.70 -10.04
N PRO A 30 -8.04 -26.99 -10.43
CA PRO A 30 -7.27 -27.45 -11.60
C PRO A 30 -7.73 -26.86 -12.93
N ASP A 31 -8.96 -26.34 -13.03
CA ASP A 31 -9.50 -25.65 -14.22
C ASP A 31 -8.71 -24.36 -14.60
N TYR A 32 -7.87 -23.86 -13.71
CA TYR A 32 -6.98 -22.73 -13.98
C TYR A 32 -5.57 -23.15 -14.44
N ASN A 33 -5.24 -24.45 -14.40
CA ASN A 33 -3.93 -24.93 -14.86
C ASN A 33 -3.69 -24.58 -16.34
N GLY A 34 -2.43 -24.27 -16.67
CA GLY A 34 -2.01 -23.85 -18.01
C GLY A 34 -2.38 -22.41 -18.40
N ARG A 35 -3.24 -21.71 -17.66
CA ARG A 35 -3.48 -20.27 -17.89
C ARG A 35 -2.26 -19.46 -17.48
N GLU A 36 -1.97 -18.38 -18.21
CA GLU A 36 -0.90 -17.47 -17.81
C GLU A 36 -1.19 -16.91 -16.42
N PHE A 37 -0.25 -17.13 -15.51
CA PHE A 37 -0.33 -16.72 -14.12
C PHE A 37 0.59 -15.53 -13.87
N TYR A 38 0.09 -14.55 -13.11
CA TYR A 38 0.79 -13.34 -12.74
C TYR A 38 0.61 -13.10 -11.26
N VAL A 39 1.65 -12.59 -10.60
CA VAL A 39 1.56 -12.10 -9.22
C VAL A 39 1.52 -10.58 -9.22
N SER A 40 0.65 -9.99 -8.39
CA SER A 40 0.54 -8.55 -8.28
C SER A 40 0.48 -8.10 -6.84
N GLY A 41 0.93 -6.88 -6.57
CA GLY A 41 0.88 -6.29 -5.24
C GLY A 41 1.13 -4.79 -5.28
N GLU A 42 0.92 -4.15 -4.13
CA GLU A 42 1.03 -2.70 -3.94
C GLU A 42 1.87 -2.39 -2.69
N SER A 43 2.51 -1.22 -2.63
CA SER A 43 3.22 -0.76 -1.42
C SER A 43 4.40 -1.68 -1.05
N TYR A 44 4.42 -2.26 0.16
CA TYR A 44 5.38 -3.31 0.53
C TYR A 44 5.30 -4.57 -0.36
N GLY A 45 4.25 -4.66 -1.20
CA GLY A 45 4.22 -5.53 -2.39
C GLY A 45 5.43 -5.35 -3.31
N GLY A 46 6.12 -4.20 -3.27
CA GLY A 46 7.43 -4.00 -3.89
C GLY A 46 8.53 -4.95 -3.40
N VAL A 47 8.39 -5.52 -2.19
CA VAL A 47 9.23 -6.60 -1.67
C VAL A 47 8.57 -7.95 -1.88
N TYR A 48 7.31 -8.10 -1.48
CA TYR A 48 6.61 -9.40 -1.53
C TYR A 48 6.50 -9.97 -2.93
N VAL A 49 6.17 -9.13 -3.92
CA VAL A 49 5.94 -9.59 -5.29
C VAL A 49 7.23 -10.08 -5.95
N PRO A 50 8.36 -9.34 -5.93
CA PRO A 50 9.62 -9.88 -6.44
C PRO A 50 10.11 -11.10 -5.66
N ARG A 51 9.98 -11.11 -4.32
CA ARG A 51 10.39 -12.28 -3.51
C ARG A 51 9.56 -13.51 -3.84
N LEU A 52 8.23 -13.40 -3.91
CA LEU A 52 7.35 -14.48 -4.33
C LEU A 52 7.65 -14.92 -5.77
N THR A 53 7.92 -13.98 -6.67
CA THR A 53 8.29 -14.27 -8.06
C THR A 53 9.54 -15.13 -8.13
N TRP A 54 10.59 -14.75 -7.42
CA TRP A 54 11.82 -15.53 -7.36
C TRP A 54 11.58 -16.91 -6.72
N THR A 55 10.86 -16.98 -5.60
CA THR A 55 10.53 -18.24 -4.93
C THR A 55 9.73 -19.18 -5.84
N LEU A 56 8.73 -18.68 -6.58
CA LEU A 56 7.96 -19.49 -7.54
C LEU A 56 8.85 -20.00 -8.67
N ILE A 57 9.74 -19.17 -9.22
CA ILE A 57 10.70 -19.58 -10.24
C ILE A 57 11.62 -20.69 -9.72
N ASP A 58 12.17 -20.54 -8.52
CA ASP A 58 13.00 -21.56 -7.88
C ASP A 58 12.23 -22.88 -7.67
N ARG A 59 10.99 -22.80 -7.16
CA ARG A 59 10.12 -23.97 -6.94
C ARG A 59 9.71 -24.66 -8.24
N ILE A 60 9.39 -23.92 -9.31
CA ILE A 60 9.06 -24.50 -10.62
C ILE A 60 10.24 -25.30 -11.19
N GLN A 61 11.47 -24.82 -10.97
CA GLN A 61 12.68 -25.48 -11.45
C GLN A 61 13.07 -26.69 -10.58
N SER A 62 12.86 -26.62 -9.26
CA SER A 62 13.35 -27.61 -8.31
C SER A 62 12.30 -28.66 -7.87
N ASP A 63 11.01 -28.34 -7.93
CA ASP A 63 9.91 -29.17 -7.42
C ASP A 63 8.89 -29.47 -8.53
N SER A 64 8.70 -30.77 -8.79
CA SER A 64 7.75 -31.23 -9.81
C SER A 64 6.30 -30.81 -9.58
N ALA A 65 5.90 -30.52 -8.33
CA ALA A 65 4.54 -30.10 -8.01
C ALA A 65 4.18 -28.74 -8.60
N TYR A 66 5.17 -27.88 -8.87
CA TYR A 66 4.96 -26.52 -9.39
C TYR A 66 5.04 -26.44 -10.92
N ARG A 67 5.46 -27.51 -11.61
CA ARG A 67 5.81 -27.47 -13.05
C ARG A 67 4.67 -27.07 -13.98
N ASP A 68 3.42 -27.34 -13.59
CA ASP A 68 2.24 -27.04 -14.41
C ASP A 68 1.75 -25.59 -14.27
N ILE A 69 2.38 -24.80 -13.38
CA ILE A 69 2.08 -23.37 -13.22
C ILE A 69 2.73 -22.60 -14.37
N ASN A 70 1.89 -22.08 -15.27
CA ASN A 70 2.31 -21.27 -16.41
C ASN A 70 2.58 -19.81 -15.96
N PHE A 71 3.65 -19.61 -15.18
CA PHE A 71 4.01 -18.33 -14.58
C PHE A 71 4.65 -17.36 -15.58
N ARG A 72 4.05 -16.18 -15.77
CA ARG A 72 4.39 -15.27 -16.88
C ARG A 72 4.77 -13.86 -16.48
N GLY A 73 4.68 -13.50 -15.21
CA GLY A 73 5.11 -12.17 -14.83
C GLY A 73 4.70 -11.69 -13.47
N MET A 74 5.07 -10.45 -13.21
CA MET A 74 4.73 -9.73 -12.00
C MET A 74 4.29 -8.29 -12.25
N ILE A 75 3.51 -7.75 -11.33
CA ILE A 75 2.98 -6.39 -11.38
C ILE A 75 3.16 -5.74 -10.00
N VAL A 76 3.76 -4.57 -9.95
CA VAL A 76 3.97 -3.82 -8.71
C VAL A 76 3.42 -2.40 -8.88
N GLY A 77 2.41 -2.06 -8.07
CA GLY A 77 1.87 -0.71 -7.96
C GLY A 77 2.48 0.03 -6.78
N ASN A 78 2.94 1.27 -6.97
CA ASN A 78 3.49 2.12 -5.91
C ASN A 78 4.39 1.33 -4.94
N GLY A 79 5.33 0.57 -5.51
CA GLY A 79 6.08 -0.42 -4.75
C GLY A 79 7.23 0.19 -3.96
N TYR A 80 7.37 -0.20 -2.70
CA TYR A 80 8.59 0.02 -1.93
C TYR A 80 9.65 -0.97 -2.41
N ILE A 81 10.44 -0.57 -3.41
CA ILE A 81 11.43 -1.44 -4.06
C ILE A 81 12.88 -1.08 -3.68
N SER A 82 13.11 0.16 -3.25
CA SER A 82 14.41 0.60 -2.75
C SER A 82 14.28 1.78 -1.79
N ALA A 83 14.58 1.53 -0.53
CA ALA A 83 14.64 2.53 0.53
C ALA A 83 15.63 3.65 0.18
N GLN A 84 16.77 3.31 -0.41
CA GLN A 84 17.77 4.29 -0.82
C GLN A 84 17.23 5.27 -1.86
N TRP A 85 16.57 4.77 -2.91
CA TRP A 85 16.00 5.62 -3.95
C TRP A 85 14.84 6.45 -3.42
N ASP A 86 14.03 5.89 -2.50
CA ASP A 86 12.95 6.62 -1.84
C ASP A 86 13.47 7.84 -1.09
N ILE A 87 14.40 7.63 -0.14
CA ILE A 87 15.01 8.70 0.66
C ILE A 87 15.72 9.74 -0.22
N SER A 88 16.39 9.29 -1.27
CA SER A 88 17.17 10.18 -2.13
C SER A 88 16.28 11.01 -3.08
N THR A 89 15.02 10.65 -3.28
CA THR A 89 14.13 11.33 -4.22
C THR A 89 12.98 12.09 -3.55
N VAL A 90 12.52 11.65 -2.38
CA VAL A 90 11.33 12.21 -1.73
C VAL A 90 11.50 13.68 -1.34
N ALA A 91 12.68 14.10 -0.90
CA ALA A 91 12.92 15.50 -0.53
C ALA A 91 12.76 16.46 -1.72
N ASP A 92 13.28 16.07 -2.89
CA ASP A 92 13.12 16.86 -4.11
C ASP A 92 11.65 16.84 -4.55
N PHE A 93 10.98 15.67 -4.48
CA PHE A 93 9.55 15.57 -4.74
C PHE A 93 8.77 16.58 -3.91
N MET A 94 8.93 16.57 -2.60
CA MET A 94 8.19 17.42 -1.67
C MET A 94 8.48 18.91 -1.88
N TYR A 95 9.73 19.28 -2.20
CA TYR A 95 10.07 20.66 -2.54
C TYR A 95 9.40 21.13 -3.84
N PHE A 96 9.49 20.35 -4.92
CA PHE A 96 8.90 20.73 -6.21
C PHE A 96 7.37 20.67 -6.22
N HIS A 97 6.75 20.06 -5.20
CA HIS A 97 5.31 20.09 -4.96
C HIS A 97 4.88 21.13 -3.91
N GLY A 98 5.82 21.99 -3.47
CA GLY A 98 5.52 23.13 -2.58
C GLY A 98 5.29 22.76 -1.11
N LEU A 99 5.65 21.54 -0.69
CA LEU A 99 5.53 21.09 0.70
C LEU A 99 6.71 21.57 1.55
N TYR A 100 7.86 21.85 0.92
CA TYR A 100 9.06 22.40 1.57
C TYR A 100 9.34 23.83 1.14
N GLY A 101 9.78 24.64 2.11
CA GLY A 101 10.30 25.97 1.84
C GLY A 101 11.70 25.90 1.24
N LYS A 102 12.08 26.97 0.54
CA LYS A 102 13.39 27.07 -0.10
C LYS A 102 14.54 26.99 0.89
N THR A 103 14.39 27.56 2.09
CA THR A 103 15.45 27.57 3.10
C THR A 103 15.75 26.16 3.61
N GLU A 104 14.71 25.37 3.91
CA GLU A 104 14.87 23.99 4.34
C GLU A 104 15.46 23.12 3.23
N TRP A 105 14.98 23.30 2.00
CA TRP A 105 15.52 22.58 0.85
C TRP A 105 17.00 22.94 0.59
N ASP A 106 17.37 24.23 0.57
CA ASP A 106 18.77 24.65 0.40
C ASP A 106 19.68 24.06 1.51
N GLN A 107 19.18 23.99 2.75
CA GLN A 107 19.93 23.40 3.87
C GLN A 107 20.17 21.90 3.66
N LEU A 108 19.15 21.14 3.24
CA LEU A 108 19.31 19.73 2.91
C LEU A 108 20.24 19.54 1.70
N ARG A 109 20.08 20.37 0.65
CA ARG A 109 20.89 20.29 -0.56
C ARG A 109 22.35 20.65 -0.34
N SER A 110 22.67 21.40 0.71
CA SER A 110 24.06 21.65 1.13
C SER A 110 24.81 20.38 1.57
N CYS A 111 24.07 19.30 1.88
CA CYS A 111 24.60 17.99 2.25
C CYS A 111 24.89 17.08 1.05
N CYS A 112 24.58 17.52 -0.16
CA CYS A 112 24.87 16.78 -1.39
C CYS A 112 26.33 16.95 -1.81
N ASP A 113 26.96 15.88 -2.27
CA ASP A 113 28.36 15.89 -2.69
C ASP A 113 28.52 15.38 -4.14
N PRO A 114 29.05 16.19 -5.07
CA PRO A 114 29.32 17.62 -4.93
C PRO A 114 28.03 18.46 -4.85
N PRO A 115 28.08 19.66 -4.25
CA PRO A 115 26.92 20.56 -4.18
C PRO A 115 26.39 20.90 -5.57
N GLY A 116 25.05 20.89 -5.74
CA GLY A 116 24.39 21.32 -6.98
C GLY A 116 24.18 20.23 -8.04
N GLN A 117 24.46 18.95 -7.76
CA GLN A 117 24.03 17.86 -8.65
C GLN A 117 22.50 17.75 -8.71
N VAL A 118 21.95 17.17 -9.78
CA VAL A 118 20.51 16.84 -9.82
C VAL A 118 20.22 15.72 -8.82
N TYR A 119 21.00 14.65 -8.88
CA TYR A 119 20.90 13.53 -7.93
C TYR A 119 21.66 13.81 -6.64
N CYS A 120 21.06 13.49 -5.50
CA CYS A 120 21.68 13.59 -4.19
C CYS A 120 21.42 12.30 -3.41
N ASN A 121 22.47 11.50 -3.21
CA ASN A 121 22.37 10.31 -2.36
C ASN A 121 22.31 10.73 -0.89
N LEU A 122 21.10 10.97 -0.41
CA LEU A 122 20.80 11.31 0.97
C LEU A 122 20.79 10.06 1.87
N SER A 123 20.53 8.88 1.31
CA SER A 123 20.43 7.64 2.09
C SER A 123 21.71 7.30 2.86
N LYS A 124 22.87 7.80 2.41
CA LYS A 124 24.16 7.62 3.11
C LYS A 124 24.21 8.21 4.52
N TYR A 125 23.27 9.10 4.85
CA TYR A 125 23.17 9.72 6.18
C TYR A 125 22.24 8.97 7.14
N LEU A 126 21.62 7.89 6.68
CA LEU A 126 20.72 7.05 7.48
C LEU A 126 21.30 5.63 7.61
N ASN A 127 21.06 4.99 8.75
CA ASN A 127 21.44 3.60 9.00
C ASN A 127 20.42 2.65 8.35
N ALA A 128 20.62 1.34 8.47
CA ALA A 128 19.71 0.34 7.89
C ALA A 128 18.26 0.44 8.39
N SER A 129 18.05 0.98 9.59
CA SER A 129 16.74 1.21 10.23
C SER A 129 16.11 2.57 9.88
N GLY A 130 16.78 3.38 9.06
CA GLY A 130 16.32 4.73 8.70
C GLY A 130 16.67 5.82 9.72
N ASP A 131 17.40 5.52 10.80
CA ASP A 131 17.79 6.53 11.78
C ASP A 131 19.07 7.28 11.34
N PRO A 132 19.29 8.53 11.79
CA PRO A 132 20.54 9.24 11.57
C PRO A 132 21.77 8.41 11.99
N ILE A 133 22.77 8.30 11.11
CA ILE A 133 24.02 7.60 11.44
C ILE A 133 24.86 8.34 12.49
N ASP A 134 24.65 9.65 12.61
CA ASP A 134 25.35 10.54 13.53
C ASP A 134 24.52 11.79 13.87
N ASN A 135 25.10 12.68 14.68
CA ASN A 135 24.51 13.96 15.06
C ASN A 135 24.89 15.11 14.11
N SER A 136 25.41 14.81 12.91
CA SER A 136 25.75 15.86 11.94
C SER A 136 24.48 16.55 11.45
N ASN A 137 24.62 17.81 11.01
CA ASN A 137 23.51 18.55 10.43
C ASN A 137 22.88 17.75 9.26
N CYS A 138 23.69 17.07 8.45
CA CYS A 138 23.20 16.33 7.30
C CYS A 138 22.37 15.11 7.67
N SER A 139 22.77 14.33 8.66
CA SER A 139 21.98 13.19 9.13
C SER A 139 20.68 13.61 9.78
N GLN A 140 20.71 14.66 10.58
CA GLN A 140 19.50 15.18 11.24
C GLN A 140 18.52 15.81 10.23
N TRP A 141 19.00 16.61 9.28
CA TRP A 141 18.15 17.21 8.25
C TRP A 141 17.62 16.18 7.26
N THR A 142 18.43 15.18 6.89
CA THR A 142 17.96 14.08 6.04
C THR A 142 16.79 13.39 6.72
N PHE A 143 16.98 12.86 7.93
CA PHE A 143 15.91 12.20 8.68
C PHE A 143 14.67 13.10 8.86
N TYR A 144 14.86 14.35 9.27
CA TYR A 144 13.73 15.26 9.45
C TYR A 144 12.95 15.50 8.15
N MET A 145 13.63 15.69 7.02
CA MET A 145 13.01 16.07 5.74
C MET A 145 12.59 14.87 4.88
N THR A 146 13.09 13.66 5.13
CA THR A 146 12.73 12.49 4.31
C THR A 146 11.95 11.45 5.08
N GLU A 147 11.95 11.46 6.41
CA GLU A 147 11.21 10.48 7.22
C GLU A 147 10.11 11.20 8.00
N LEU A 148 10.50 12.04 8.97
CA LEU A 148 9.54 12.68 9.88
C LEU A 148 8.53 13.54 9.13
N ARG A 149 8.99 14.45 8.26
CA ARG A 149 8.08 15.32 7.54
C ARG A 149 7.22 14.56 6.54
N GLN A 150 7.73 13.52 5.90
CA GLN A 150 6.95 12.71 4.96
C GLN A 150 5.75 12.05 5.67
N TRP A 151 5.99 11.42 6.83
CA TRP A 151 5.01 10.56 7.51
C TRP A 151 4.18 11.24 8.60
N GLU A 152 4.70 12.28 9.25
CA GLU A 152 4.11 12.92 10.45
C GLU A 152 3.63 14.36 10.21
N SER A 153 3.41 14.75 8.96
CA SER A 153 2.88 16.07 8.63
C SER A 153 1.37 16.04 8.36
N GLY A 154 0.75 17.22 8.25
CA GLY A 154 -0.69 17.35 8.03
C GLY A 154 -1.20 17.07 6.62
N TRP A 155 -0.34 16.55 5.73
CA TRP A 155 -0.73 16.11 4.39
C TRP A 155 -0.93 14.59 4.35
N ASP A 156 -1.77 14.11 3.45
CA ASP A 156 -1.92 12.67 3.22
C ASP A 156 -0.69 12.17 2.43
N VAL A 157 0.09 11.30 3.06
CA VAL A 157 1.29 10.67 2.45
C VAL A 157 0.92 9.81 1.23
N TYR A 158 -0.30 9.29 1.18
CA TYR A 158 -0.76 8.45 0.08
C TYR A 158 -1.30 9.26 -1.08
N ASN A 159 -1.73 10.50 -0.87
CA ASN A 159 -2.17 11.39 -1.94
C ASN A 159 -2.07 12.86 -1.51
N ILE A 160 -1.01 13.56 -1.92
CA ILE A 160 -0.70 14.92 -1.43
C ILE A 160 -1.74 16.00 -1.75
N TYR A 161 -2.67 15.71 -2.66
CA TYR A 161 -3.73 16.63 -3.05
C TYR A 161 -5.08 16.26 -2.45
N GLN A 162 -5.13 15.22 -1.62
CA GLN A 162 -6.32 14.82 -0.92
C GLN A 162 -6.43 15.55 0.42
N ASP A 163 -7.61 16.11 0.68
CA ASP A 163 -7.87 16.83 1.92
C ASP A 163 -8.31 15.87 3.04
N CYS A 164 -7.50 15.78 4.10
CA CYS A 164 -7.86 15.07 5.34
C CYS A 164 -8.39 16.03 6.41
N TYR A 165 -9.56 16.62 6.17
CA TYR A 165 -10.26 17.41 7.17
C TYR A 165 -10.83 16.52 8.27
N GLY A 166 -10.00 16.08 9.23
CA GLY A 166 -10.50 15.47 10.47
C GLY A 166 -9.65 14.42 11.18
N TYR A 167 -8.48 14.05 10.66
CA TYR A 167 -7.64 13.01 11.27
C TYR A 167 -6.31 13.57 11.80
N SER A 168 -5.79 12.97 12.88
CA SER A 168 -4.42 13.25 13.31
C SER A 168 -3.44 12.76 12.26
N ILE A 169 -2.31 13.45 12.22
CA ILE A 169 -1.20 13.34 11.27
C ILE A 169 -0.43 12.01 11.30
N TYR A 170 -1.00 10.95 11.88
CA TYR A 170 -0.41 9.61 11.88
C TYR A 170 -1.04 8.79 10.77
N SER A 171 -0.25 8.57 9.72
CA SER A 171 -0.73 8.00 8.45
C SER A 171 -0.86 6.47 8.49
N PHE A 172 -0.22 5.79 9.45
CA PHE A 172 -0.02 4.33 9.42
C PHE A 172 -0.64 3.57 10.60
N GLY A 173 -0.60 2.23 10.54
CA GLY A 173 -1.07 1.35 11.62
C GLY A 173 -2.58 1.12 11.69
N GLY A 174 -2.98 0.19 12.56
CA GLY A 174 -4.38 -0.10 12.89
C GLY A 174 -5.08 1.06 13.59
N GLU A 175 -6.41 0.97 13.73
CA GLU A 175 -7.24 2.07 14.28
C GLU A 175 -6.79 2.49 15.70
N GLU A 176 -6.32 1.55 16.52
CA GLU A 176 -5.82 1.85 17.86
C GLU A 176 -4.57 2.74 17.84
N GLU A 177 -3.61 2.48 16.94
CA GLU A 177 -2.39 3.28 16.79
C GLU A 177 -2.69 4.67 16.24
N LYS A 178 -3.58 4.74 15.24
CA LYS A 178 -4.11 6.00 14.73
C LYS A 178 -4.81 6.81 15.83
N GLN A 179 -5.51 6.15 16.74
CA GLN A 179 -6.18 6.82 17.87
C GLN A 179 -5.20 7.26 18.96
N LYS A 180 -4.17 6.47 19.30
CA LYS A 180 -3.13 6.85 20.28
C LYS A 180 -2.34 8.08 19.83
N HIS A 181 -1.99 8.17 18.55
CA HIS A 181 -1.26 9.32 18.01
C HIS A 181 -2.11 10.59 17.91
N LYS A 182 -3.45 10.51 17.89
CA LYS A 182 -4.34 11.69 18.05
C LYS A 182 -4.06 12.43 19.36
N ASP A 183 -3.78 11.70 20.44
CA ASP A 183 -3.57 12.28 21.78
C ASP A 183 -2.16 12.89 21.93
N ILE A 184 -1.15 12.32 21.28
CA ILE A 184 0.24 12.80 21.30
C ILE A 184 0.37 14.15 20.57
N HIS A 185 -0.34 14.35 19.46
CA HIS A 185 -0.27 15.61 18.71
C HIS A 185 -0.98 16.78 19.36
N HIS A 186 -2.04 16.54 20.15
CA HIS A 186 -2.57 17.57 21.04
C HIS A 186 -1.47 18.12 21.97
N HIS A 187 -0.50 17.27 22.33
CA HIS A 187 0.65 17.63 23.15
C HIS A 187 1.78 18.31 22.35
N ILE A 188 2.09 17.86 21.13
CA ILE A 188 3.13 18.47 20.28
C ILE A 188 2.72 19.86 19.78
N GLU A 189 1.47 20.06 19.36
CA GLU A 189 0.94 21.38 19.00
C GLU A 189 0.92 22.36 20.20
N GLN A 190 0.70 21.86 21.42
CA GLN A 190 0.84 22.67 22.64
C GLN A 190 2.29 23.02 22.97
N ASN A 191 3.24 22.15 22.60
CA ASN A 191 4.68 22.33 22.82
C ASN A 191 5.38 23.15 21.71
N LYS A 192 4.73 23.42 20.57
CA LYS A 192 5.16 24.40 19.55
C LYS A 192 5.27 25.84 20.06
N LYS A 193 4.88 26.12 21.32
CA LYS A 193 5.07 27.42 22.00
C LYS A 193 6.53 27.92 22.07
N HIS A 194 7.52 27.11 21.70
CA HIS A 194 8.93 27.54 21.65
C HIS A 194 9.44 27.95 20.25
N PHE A 195 8.66 27.78 19.18
CA PHE A 195 8.97 28.36 17.86
C PHE A 195 7.99 29.51 17.58
N LYS A 196 8.47 30.76 17.67
CA LYS A 196 7.68 31.96 17.35
C LYS A 196 7.48 32.08 15.83
N TYR A 197 6.47 31.40 15.30
CA TYR A 197 5.78 31.88 14.11
C TYR A 197 4.57 32.71 14.57
N GLY A 198 4.34 33.85 13.90
CA GLY A 198 3.24 34.76 14.20
C GLY A 198 1.88 34.06 14.16
N GLN A 199 0.92 34.64 14.89
CA GLN A 199 -0.47 34.19 14.97
C GLN A 199 -1.01 33.78 13.59
N PRO A 200 -1.61 32.58 13.43
CA PRO A 200 -2.24 32.21 12.18
C PRO A 200 -3.42 33.18 11.90
N PRO A 201 -3.61 33.64 10.66
CA PRO A 201 -4.80 34.40 10.28
C PRO A 201 -6.07 33.61 10.61
N ASN A 202 -7.12 34.33 11.00
CA ASN A 202 -8.41 33.75 11.35
C ASN A 202 -9.12 33.23 10.08
N TYR A 203 -8.86 31.98 9.67
CA TYR A 203 -9.37 31.37 8.43
C TYR A 203 -10.83 30.89 8.49
N LEU A 204 -11.55 31.14 9.58
CA LEU A 204 -12.96 30.74 9.70
C LEU A 204 -13.93 31.46 8.74
N ALA A 205 -13.45 32.47 8.01
CA ALA A 205 -14.22 33.18 6.98
C ALA A 205 -14.05 32.64 5.55
N ALA A 206 -13.21 31.61 5.31
CA ALA A 206 -12.85 31.16 3.97
C ALA A 206 -13.61 29.92 3.45
N PHE A 207 -14.47 29.29 4.26
CA PHE A 207 -15.23 28.13 3.81
C PHE A 207 -16.42 28.56 2.93
N ALA A 208 -16.16 28.67 1.63
CA ALA A 208 -17.20 28.63 0.62
C ALA A 208 -17.84 27.23 0.61
N ASN A 209 -19.14 27.14 0.29
CA ASN A 209 -19.81 25.86 0.02
C ASN A 209 -19.17 25.21 -1.22
N GLN A 210 -18.11 24.42 -1.01
CA GLN A 210 -17.35 23.75 -2.06
C GLN A 210 -18.23 22.79 -2.86
N MET A 211 -19.23 22.19 -2.22
CA MET A 211 -20.18 21.26 -2.83
C MET A 211 -20.95 21.91 -4.00
N SER A 212 -21.31 23.19 -3.86
CA SER A 212 -21.99 23.96 -4.91
C SER A 212 -21.09 24.45 -6.05
N ARG A 213 -19.77 24.35 -5.87
CA ARG A 213 -18.73 24.80 -6.82
C ARG A 213 -17.92 23.65 -7.42
N MET A 214 -18.25 22.40 -7.07
CA MET A 214 -17.63 21.23 -7.65
C MET A 214 -17.85 21.23 -9.17
N ASN A 215 -16.75 21.23 -9.90
CA ASN A 215 -16.77 21.00 -11.33
C ASN A 215 -16.98 19.48 -11.55
N TYR A 216 -18.20 19.08 -11.93
CA TYR A 216 -18.53 17.69 -12.22
C TYR A 216 -17.79 17.11 -13.44
N ALA A 217 -17.07 17.94 -14.20
CA ALA A 217 -16.16 17.52 -15.26
C ALA A 217 -14.69 17.48 -14.80
N SER A 218 -14.41 17.71 -13.50
CA SER A 218 -13.06 17.58 -12.93
C SER A 218 -12.63 16.12 -12.85
N THR A 219 -11.33 15.89 -12.95
CA THR A 219 -10.70 14.58 -12.74
C THR A 219 -10.40 14.28 -11.27
N ASP A 220 -10.94 15.08 -10.37
CA ASP A 220 -10.92 14.83 -8.93
C ASP A 220 -11.77 13.59 -8.62
N LEU A 221 -11.49 12.94 -7.49
CA LEU A 221 -12.09 11.65 -7.09
C LEU A 221 -13.62 11.77 -6.96
N ASN A 222 -14.31 11.64 -8.08
CA ASN A 222 -15.76 11.72 -8.18
C ASN A 222 -16.38 10.52 -7.44
N GLY A 223 -16.63 10.68 -6.14
CA GLY A 223 -17.12 9.63 -5.25
C GLY A 223 -16.05 8.76 -4.56
N GLY A 224 -14.76 9.14 -4.60
CA GLY A 224 -13.73 8.48 -3.79
C GLY A 224 -13.86 8.85 -2.31
N PHE A 225 -13.56 7.93 -1.40
CA PHE A 225 -13.52 8.24 0.04
C PHE A 225 -12.47 9.32 0.30
N GLN A 226 -12.84 10.33 1.11
CA GLN A 226 -11.90 11.33 1.60
C GLN A 226 -10.90 10.64 2.54
N CYS A 227 -9.63 10.64 2.14
CA CYS A 227 -8.52 9.99 2.83
C CYS A 227 -8.68 8.48 2.93
N TYR A 228 -7.56 7.81 3.18
CA TYR A 228 -7.56 6.37 3.39
C TYR A 228 -8.43 5.98 4.60
N MET A 229 -9.66 5.53 4.34
CA MET A 229 -10.63 5.12 5.35
C MET A 229 -10.93 3.63 5.27
N THR A 230 -10.53 2.91 6.31
CA THR A 230 -10.63 1.44 6.38
C THR A 230 -11.90 0.97 7.07
N ASN A 231 -12.56 1.87 7.83
CA ASN A 231 -13.73 1.58 8.67
C ASN A 231 -14.90 0.97 7.91
N GLY A 232 -15.13 1.37 6.66
CA GLY A 232 -16.18 0.80 5.82
C GLY A 232 -15.94 -0.69 5.56
N ALA A 233 -14.73 -1.05 5.13
CA ALA A 233 -14.32 -2.43 4.92
C ALA A 233 -14.31 -3.22 6.24
N THR A 234 -13.76 -2.64 7.32
CA THR A 234 -13.73 -3.27 8.65
C THR A 234 -15.12 -3.59 9.15
N THR A 235 -16.06 -2.63 9.02
CA THR A 235 -17.44 -2.82 9.47
C THR A 235 -18.13 -3.90 8.65
N TYR A 236 -17.97 -3.89 7.32
CA TYR A 236 -18.61 -4.85 6.42
C TYR A 236 -18.08 -6.29 6.63
N LEU A 237 -16.76 -6.46 6.61
CA LEU A 237 -16.12 -7.78 6.70
C LEU A 237 -16.28 -8.45 8.07
N ASN A 238 -16.61 -7.69 9.11
CA ASN A 238 -16.89 -8.23 10.44
C ASN A 238 -18.37 -8.55 10.71
N GLN A 239 -19.27 -8.31 9.76
CA GLN A 239 -20.65 -8.71 9.93
C GLN A 239 -20.75 -10.25 9.98
N PRO A 240 -21.48 -10.85 10.95
CA PRO A 240 -21.51 -12.30 11.10
C PRO A 240 -21.92 -13.05 9.83
N HIS A 241 -22.92 -12.54 9.11
CA HIS A 241 -23.40 -13.16 7.87
C HIS A 241 -22.41 -13.00 6.70
N VAL A 242 -21.60 -11.93 6.67
CA VAL A 242 -20.53 -11.75 5.67
C VAL A 242 -19.40 -12.74 5.95
N ARG A 243 -19.00 -12.90 7.22
CA ARG A 243 -17.99 -13.88 7.63
C ARG A 243 -18.42 -15.31 7.32
N ASP A 244 -19.67 -15.66 7.60
CA ASP A 244 -20.25 -16.97 7.27
C ASP A 244 -20.27 -17.22 5.75
N ALA A 245 -20.69 -16.22 4.97
CA ALA A 245 -20.69 -16.29 3.50
C ALA A 245 -19.29 -16.43 2.89
N LEU A 246 -18.26 -15.86 3.53
CA LEU A 246 -16.85 -16.02 3.17
C LEU A 246 -16.19 -17.25 3.79
N HIS A 247 -16.96 -18.10 4.49
CA HIS A 247 -16.51 -19.32 5.16
C HIS A 247 -15.39 -19.09 6.19
N ILE A 248 -15.41 -17.93 6.88
CA ILE A 248 -14.44 -17.61 7.92
C ILE A 248 -14.80 -18.36 9.21
N PRO A 249 -13.93 -19.22 9.75
CA PRO A 249 -14.23 -19.95 10.97
C PRO A 249 -14.48 -19.03 12.17
N ASN A 250 -15.38 -19.44 13.07
CA ASN A 250 -15.78 -18.65 14.24
C ASN A 250 -14.64 -18.37 15.23
N TYR A 251 -13.56 -19.16 15.21
CA TYR A 251 -12.40 -18.95 16.08
C TYR A 251 -11.43 -17.89 15.54
N VAL A 252 -11.53 -17.50 14.27
CA VAL A 252 -10.67 -16.46 13.68
C VAL A 252 -11.08 -15.11 14.25
N GLN A 253 -10.10 -14.30 14.65
CA GLN A 253 -10.32 -12.96 15.18
C GLN A 253 -11.12 -12.04 14.21
N PRO A 254 -11.66 -10.91 14.70
CA PRO A 254 -12.21 -9.88 13.83
C PRO A 254 -11.20 -9.45 12.77
N TRP A 255 -11.69 -9.17 11.57
CA TRP A 255 -10.89 -8.64 10.48
C TRP A 255 -10.44 -7.21 10.80
N GLU A 256 -9.18 -6.92 10.53
CA GLU A 256 -8.59 -5.60 10.52
C GLU A 256 -7.79 -5.43 9.24
N MET A 257 -7.68 -4.20 8.73
CA MET A 257 -6.98 -3.96 7.46
C MET A 257 -5.47 -4.16 7.57
N CYS A 258 -4.89 -3.72 8.69
CA CYS A 258 -3.46 -3.83 8.98
C CYS A 258 -3.32 -4.37 10.40
N SER A 259 -2.45 -5.37 10.59
CA SER A 259 -2.17 -5.92 11.91
C SER A 259 -0.90 -5.32 12.50
N ASN A 260 -1.06 -4.53 13.56
CA ASN A 260 0.07 -3.94 14.28
C ASN A 260 0.98 -5.03 14.84
N PHE A 261 0.41 -6.13 15.34
CA PHE A 261 1.19 -7.25 15.86
C PHE A 261 2.12 -7.82 14.80
N VAL A 262 1.62 -8.06 13.58
CA VAL A 262 2.47 -8.59 12.51
C VAL A 262 3.54 -7.57 12.15
N GLY A 263 3.19 -6.31 11.86
CA GLY A 263 4.19 -5.35 11.39
C GLY A 263 5.20 -4.90 12.46
N GLU A 264 4.86 -4.89 13.74
CA GLU A 264 5.82 -4.65 14.84
C GLU A 264 6.82 -5.80 15.01
N ASN A 265 6.42 -7.03 14.68
CA ASN A 265 7.28 -8.21 14.76
C ASN A 265 7.87 -8.61 13.40
N TYR A 266 7.59 -7.85 12.33
CA TYR A 266 8.04 -8.16 10.98
C TYR A 266 9.52 -7.77 10.79
N VAL A 267 10.28 -8.68 10.19
CA VAL A 267 11.69 -8.51 9.86
C VAL A 267 11.83 -8.41 8.35
N GLY A 268 11.89 -7.18 7.84
CA GLY A 268 12.27 -6.93 6.46
C GLY A 268 13.76 -7.20 6.23
N GLN A 269 14.06 -7.96 5.19
CA GLN A 269 15.40 -8.46 4.90
C GLN A 269 15.99 -7.86 3.62
N TYR A 270 15.12 -7.48 2.68
CA TYR A 270 15.55 -7.18 1.31
C TYR A 270 15.44 -5.70 0.94
N ASN A 271 14.64 -4.91 1.67
CA ASN A 271 14.50 -3.49 1.40
C ASN A 271 14.87 -2.66 2.64
N THR A 272 16.17 -2.48 2.82
CA THR A 272 16.77 -1.71 3.91
C THR A 272 17.55 -0.54 3.32
N MET A 273 18.02 0.39 4.15
CA MET A 273 18.87 1.47 3.64
C MET A 273 20.22 0.99 3.04
N THR A 274 20.56 -0.28 3.25
CA THR A 274 21.78 -0.95 2.75
C THR A 274 21.52 -2.01 1.68
N SER A 275 20.25 -2.29 1.34
CA SER A 275 19.89 -3.33 0.37
C SER A 275 18.56 -3.00 -0.32
N ASP A 276 18.43 -3.31 -1.60
CA ASP A 276 17.16 -3.15 -2.32
C ASP A 276 16.81 -4.37 -3.17
N MET A 277 15.75 -4.28 -3.97
CA MET A 277 15.29 -5.39 -4.80
C MET A 277 16.21 -5.73 -5.98
N THR A 278 17.35 -5.06 -6.18
CA THR A 278 18.22 -5.24 -7.35
C THR A 278 18.64 -6.70 -7.51
N GLU A 279 19.14 -7.34 -6.46
CA GLU A 279 19.58 -8.74 -6.53
C GLU A 279 18.42 -9.68 -6.88
N THR A 280 17.24 -9.45 -6.32
CA THR A 280 16.05 -10.27 -6.61
C THR A 280 15.62 -10.12 -8.07
N PHE A 281 15.59 -8.90 -8.61
CA PHE A 281 15.30 -8.66 -10.03
C PHE A 281 16.36 -9.29 -10.95
N MET A 282 17.64 -9.23 -10.58
CA MET A 282 18.74 -9.88 -11.30
C MET A 282 18.56 -11.41 -11.31
N ASN A 283 18.25 -12.02 -10.17
CA ASN A 283 18.03 -13.47 -10.05
C ASN A 283 16.84 -13.93 -10.89
N ILE A 284 15.72 -13.19 -10.87
CA ILE A 284 14.57 -13.48 -11.73
C ILE A 284 14.98 -13.44 -13.20
N THR A 285 15.64 -12.35 -13.61
CA THR A 285 16.01 -12.12 -15.02
C THR A 285 16.99 -13.17 -15.53
N ASN A 286 17.96 -13.56 -14.72
CA ASN A 286 19.01 -14.50 -15.10
C ASN A 286 18.63 -15.97 -14.87
N SER A 287 17.45 -16.26 -14.33
CA SER A 287 17.00 -17.63 -14.06
C SER A 287 16.86 -18.46 -15.35
N ASP A 288 17.18 -19.76 -15.25
CA ASP A 288 16.99 -20.68 -16.38
C ASP A 288 15.52 -20.75 -16.80
N TYR A 289 14.58 -20.60 -15.86
CA TYR A 289 13.16 -20.49 -16.16
C TYR A 289 12.88 -19.36 -17.15
N VAL A 290 13.24 -18.11 -16.81
CA VAL A 290 12.97 -16.93 -17.64
C VAL A 290 13.73 -17.01 -18.97
N GLN A 291 15.00 -17.42 -18.95
CA GLN A 291 15.83 -17.50 -20.15
C GLN A 291 15.36 -18.57 -21.15
N ASN A 292 14.69 -19.63 -20.67
CA ASN A 292 14.17 -20.70 -21.52
C ASN A 292 12.67 -20.55 -21.87
N LEU A 293 12.01 -19.46 -21.45
CA LEU A 293 10.62 -19.21 -21.86
C LEU A 293 10.49 -19.12 -23.38
N THR A 294 9.47 -19.82 -23.89
CA THR A 294 9.04 -19.76 -25.29
C THR A 294 7.71 -19.03 -25.40
N GLY A 295 7.47 -18.43 -26.58
CA GLY A 295 6.29 -17.60 -26.83
C GLY A 295 6.37 -16.25 -26.12
N THR A 296 5.48 -16.03 -25.15
CA THR A 296 5.39 -14.77 -24.39
C THR A 296 6.62 -14.60 -23.48
N PRO A 297 7.35 -13.47 -23.55
CA PRO A 297 8.43 -13.17 -22.61
C PRO A 297 7.90 -13.04 -21.18
N PHE A 298 8.80 -13.13 -20.19
CA PHE A 298 8.43 -12.83 -18.81
C PHE A 298 8.11 -11.34 -18.69
N LYS A 299 6.91 -10.98 -18.24
CA LYS A 299 6.46 -9.59 -18.17
C LYS A 299 6.58 -9.01 -16.77
N MET A 300 7.08 -7.79 -16.67
CA MET A 300 7.12 -7.02 -15.44
C MET A 300 6.47 -5.66 -15.69
N LEU A 301 5.53 -5.29 -14.83
CA LEU A 301 4.93 -3.95 -14.83
C LEU A 301 5.22 -3.29 -13.48
N ILE A 302 5.85 -2.13 -13.52
CA ILE A 302 5.99 -1.22 -12.38
C ILE A 302 5.17 0.01 -12.71
N TYR A 303 4.20 0.35 -11.88
CA TYR A 303 3.41 1.55 -12.06
C TYR A 303 3.31 2.35 -10.76
N ASN A 304 3.27 3.67 -10.87
CA ASN A 304 3.14 4.56 -9.72
C ASN A 304 2.11 5.65 -9.98
N GLY A 305 1.26 5.91 -9.01
CA GLY A 305 0.57 7.19 -8.92
C GLY A 305 1.58 8.33 -8.73
N ASP A 306 1.45 9.40 -9.52
CA ASP A 306 2.42 10.49 -9.54
C ASP A 306 2.23 11.53 -8.42
N VAL A 307 1.27 11.33 -7.51
CA VAL A 307 1.03 12.18 -6.33
C VAL A 307 1.16 11.42 -5.01
N ASP A 308 1.71 10.21 -5.06
CA ASP A 308 2.07 9.40 -3.89
C ASP A 308 3.42 9.84 -3.29
N LEU A 309 3.46 10.06 -1.98
CA LEU A 309 4.71 10.24 -1.24
C LEU A 309 5.22 8.95 -0.60
N ALA A 310 4.35 7.98 -0.29
CA ALA A 310 4.75 6.78 0.44
C ALA A 310 5.71 5.91 -0.37
N CYS A 311 5.46 5.73 -1.67
CA CYS A 311 6.32 5.01 -2.59
C CYS A 311 6.36 5.74 -3.95
N GLY A 312 7.01 6.91 -3.94
CA GLY A 312 6.91 7.89 -5.02
C GLY A 312 7.41 7.39 -6.38
N MET A 313 6.85 7.93 -7.46
CA MET A 313 7.21 7.52 -8.83
C MET A 313 8.71 7.64 -9.16
N MET A 314 9.40 8.61 -8.54
CA MET A 314 10.82 8.84 -8.81
C MET A 314 11.69 7.68 -8.32
N GLN A 315 11.41 7.09 -7.15
CA GLN A 315 12.20 5.95 -6.69
C GLN A 315 12.09 4.76 -7.65
N ALA A 316 10.90 4.53 -8.20
CA ALA A 316 10.66 3.47 -9.16
C ALA A 316 11.39 3.73 -10.48
N GLU A 317 11.33 4.96 -11.00
CA GLU A 317 12.03 5.34 -12.23
C GLU A 317 13.55 5.19 -12.10
N TYR A 318 14.14 5.72 -11.03
CA TYR A 318 15.59 5.59 -10.78
C TYR A 318 16.02 4.13 -10.58
N PHE A 319 15.29 3.35 -9.77
CA PHE A 319 15.61 1.94 -9.56
C PHE A 319 15.57 1.14 -10.87
N ILE A 320 14.51 1.31 -11.66
CA ILE A 320 14.31 0.56 -12.90
C ILE A 320 15.33 0.94 -13.95
N GLU A 321 15.65 2.22 -14.10
CA GLU A 321 16.70 2.65 -15.05
C GLU A 321 18.08 2.12 -14.64
N ASN A 322 18.40 2.13 -13.35
CA ASN A 322 19.64 1.54 -12.84
C ASN A 322 19.68 0.03 -13.10
N PHE A 323 18.61 -0.70 -12.80
CA PHE A 323 18.51 -2.14 -13.04
C PHE A 323 18.63 -2.50 -14.54
N VAL A 324 17.97 -1.75 -15.42
CA VAL A 324 18.08 -1.94 -16.87
C VAL A 324 19.52 -1.74 -17.34
N ASN A 325 20.21 -0.72 -16.82
CA ASN A 325 21.62 -0.49 -17.13
C ASN A 325 22.51 -1.67 -16.68
N LEU A 326 22.30 -2.18 -15.45
CA LEU A 326 23.04 -3.33 -14.91
C LEU A 326 22.85 -4.61 -15.73
N THR A 327 21.67 -4.79 -16.32
CA THR A 327 21.36 -5.94 -17.18
C THR A 327 21.70 -5.73 -18.66
N ASN A 328 22.28 -4.60 -19.04
CA ASN A 328 22.45 -4.18 -20.44
C ASN A 328 21.14 -4.22 -21.24
N GLY A 329 20.02 -3.92 -20.58
CA GLY A 329 18.71 -3.87 -21.21
C GLY A 329 18.59 -2.71 -22.21
N VAL A 330 17.68 -2.87 -23.16
CA VAL A 330 17.47 -1.92 -24.26
C VAL A 330 16.14 -1.21 -24.07
N VAL A 331 16.14 0.11 -24.20
CA VAL A 331 14.91 0.91 -24.28
C VAL A 331 14.18 0.56 -25.58
N THR A 332 12.98 0.02 -25.45
CA THR A 332 12.11 -0.35 -26.59
C THR A 332 11.03 0.67 -26.88
N GLN A 333 10.62 1.42 -25.86
CA GLN A 333 9.77 2.59 -25.99
C GLN A 333 10.35 3.70 -25.12
N ASN A 334 10.73 4.81 -25.74
CA ASN A 334 11.13 6.01 -25.02
C ASN A 334 9.94 6.54 -24.20
N ARG A 335 10.24 7.24 -23.11
CA ARG A 335 9.24 7.87 -22.24
C ARG A 335 8.27 8.69 -23.09
N SER A 336 7.01 8.27 -23.13
CA SER A 336 5.96 8.91 -23.92
C SER A 336 4.66 8.94 -23.14
N GLU A 337 3.79 9.87 -23.50
CA GLU A 337 2.45 9.93 -22.91
C GLU A 337 1.64 8.68 -23.27
N TRP A 338 0.75 8.27 -22.36
CA TRP A 338 -0.28 7.28 -22.65
C TRP A 338 -1.66 7.84 -22.30
N TYR A 339 -2.67 7.35 -22.99
CA TYR A 339 -3.99 7.97 -23.04
C TYR A 339 -5.07 6.99 -22.57
N TYR A 340 -5.95 7.44 -21.69
CA TYR A 340 -7.16 6.70 -21.34
C TYR A 340 -8.20 6.91 -22.44
N THR A 341 -8.69 5.82 -23.01
CA THR A 341 -9.62 5.81 -24.13
C THR A 341 -10.89 5.05 -23.72
N SER A 342 -12.01 5.77 -23.61
CA SER A 342 -13.34 5.18 -23.40
C SER A 342 -14.26 5.60 -24.54
N TYR A 343 -15.23 4.76 -24.91
CA TYR A 343 -16.12 4.96 -26.06
C TYR A 343 -16.81 6.34 -26.07
N ASP A 344 -17.10 6.88 -24.88
CA ASP A 344 -17.89 8.11 -24.72
C ASP A 344 -17.05 9.34 -24.32
N LEU A 345 -15.73 9.20 -24.20
CA LEU A 345 -14.85 10.26 -23.73
C LEU A 345 -13.71 10.55 -24.73
N THR A 346 -13.40 11.82 -24.90
CA THR A 346 -12.18 12.23 -25.61
C THR A 346 -10.97 11.63 -24.90
N PRO A 347 -10.02 10.99 -25.63
CA PRO A 347 -8.82 10.46 -25.03
C PRO A 347 -8.09 11.51 -24.20
N ALA A 348 -7.75 11.16 -22.97
CA ALA A 348 -7.07 12.05 -22.04
C ALA A 348 -5.70 11.48 -21.67
N ASN A 349 -4.67 12.32 -21.65
CA ASN A 349 -3.36 11.94 -21.11
C ASN A 349 -3.53 11.58 -19.62
N VAL A 350 -3.15 10.34 -19.28
CA VAL A 350 -3.24 9.78 -17.93
C VAL A 350 -1.89 9.34 -17.39
N GLY A 351 -0.78 9.78 -17.99
CA GLY A 351 0.56 9.62 -17.46
C GLY A 351 1.59 9.33 -18.55
N PHE A 352 2.73 8.79 -18.13
CA PHE A 352 3.85 8.45 -19.01
C PHE A 352 4.16 6.96 -18.94
N ALA A 353 4.60 6.40 -20.05
CA ALA A 353 5.03 5.01 -20.17
C ALA A 353 6.44 4.96 -20.77
N LYS A 354 7.28 4.04 -20.27
CA LYS A 354 8.61 3.72 -20.79
C LYS A 354 8.79 2.21 -20.73
N SER A 355 9.30 1.61 -21.80
CA SER A 355 9.41 0.15 -21.91
C SER A 355 10.80 -0.29 -22.26
N PHE A 356 11.22 -1.42 -21.69
CA PHE A 356 12.55 -1.98 -21.80
C PHE A 356 12.51 -3.48 -22.10
N ASN A 357 13.51 -3.97 -22.81
CA ASN A 357 13.76 -5.40 -22.93
C ASN A 357 15.08 -5.75 -22.25
N SER A 358 15.11 -6.85 -21.52
CA SER A 358 16.35 -7.43 -20.99
C SER A 358 16.29 -8.94 -21.15
N GLY A 359 17.07 -9.49 -22.08
CA GLY A 359 17.00 -10.90 -22.46
C GLY A 359 15.60 -11.34 -22.89
N LYS A 360 15.03 -12.32 -22.17
CA LYS A 360 13.66 -12.87 -22.36
C LYS A 360 12.58 -12.19 -21.53
N MET A 361 12.91 -11.03 -20.95
CA MET A 361 12.01 -10.26 -20.11
C MET A 361 11.64 -8.93 -20.77
N THR A 362 10.39 -8.55 -20.57
CA THR A 362 9.83 -7.25 -20.91
C THR A 362 9.50 -6.52 -19.62
N LEU A 363 10.00 -5.29 -19.47
CA LEU A 363 9.73 -4.43 -18.31
C LEU A 363 9.06 -3.15 -18.77
N ASP A 364 7.94 -2.80 -18.15
CA ASP A 364 7.16 -1.61 -18.44
C ASP A 364 7.06 -0.76 -17.18
N LEU A 365 7.43 0.52 -17.30
CA LEU A 365 7.39 1.51 -16.22
C LEU A 365 6.35 2.57 -16.58
N LEU A 366 5.36 2.78 -15.71
CA LEU A 366 4.26 3.72 -15.95
C LEU A 366 4.03 4.67 -14.78
N THR A 367 3.69 5.91 -15.10
CA THR A 367 3.04 6.81 -14.14
C THR A 367 1.55 6.90 -14.42
N VAL A 368 0.76 7.10 -13.37
CA VAL A 368 -0.69 7.32 -13.47
C VAL A 368 -1.03 8.69 -12.90
N LYS A 369 -1.37 9.61 -13.81
CA LYS A 369 -1.49 11.04 -13.54
C LYS A 369 -2.64 11.38 -12.59
N GLY A 370 -2.32 12.11 -11.53
CA GLY A 370 -3.23 12.54 -10.49
C GLY A 370 -3.76 11.39 -9.65
N SER A 371 -2.94 10.35 -9.47
CA SER A 371 -3.23 9.19 -8.64
C SER A 371 -2.24 9.14 -7.48
N GLY A 372 -2.73 8.81 -6.29
CA GLY A 372 -1.93 8.51 -5.11
C GLY A 372 -1.49 7.05 -5.07
N HIS A 373 -1.25 6.56 -3.86
CA HIS A 373 -0.68 5.25 -3.55
C HIS A 373 -1.55 4.09 -4.05
N MET A 374 -2.86 4.18 -3.87
CA MET A 374 -3.82 3.17 -4.32
C MET A 374 -4.37 3.54 -5.70
N VAL A 375 -3.58 3.30 -6.73
CA VAL A 375 -3.94 3.70 -8.10
C VAL A 375 -5.29 3.18 -8.58
N PRO A 376 -5.69 1.92 -8.30
CA PRO A 376 -7.01 1.44 -8.69
C PRO A 376 -8.17 2.17 -7.98
N THR A 377 -7.93 2.71 -6.78
CA THR A 377 -8.92 3.51 -6.05
C THR A 377 -9.05 4.90 -6.66
N ASP A 378 -7.92 5.54 -6.95
CA ASP A 378 -7.92 6.93 -7.41
C ASP A 378 -8.26 7.07 -8.90
N ARG A 379 -7.82 6.11 -9.71
CA ARG A 379 -7.94 6.10 -11.17
C ARG A 379 -8.42 4.74 -11.69
N PRO A 380 -9.63 4.28 -11.31
CA PRO A 380 -10.10 2.92 -11.62
C PRO A 380 -10.18 2.61 -13.13
N GLY A 381 -10.66 3.55 -13.94
CA GLY A 381 -10.72 3.40 -15.40
C GLY A 381 -9.32 3.26 -16.04
N PRO A 382 -8.43 4.25 -15.87
CA PRO A 382 -7.04 4.16 -16.33
C PRO A 382 -6.30 2.93 -15.80
N ALA A 383 -6.45 2.57 -14.52
CA ALA A 383 -5.84 1.39 -13.94
C ALA A 383 -6.31 0.09 -14.63
N LEU A 384 -7.62 -0.05 -14.85
CA LEU A 384 -8.18 -1.19 -15.56
C LEU A 384 -7.68 -1.29 -17.00
N GLN A 385 -7.57 -0.15 -17.70
CA GLN A 385 -7.02 -0.11 -19.06
C GLN A 385 -5.54 -0.52 -19.07
N MET A 386 -4.73 0.06 -18.18
CA MET A 386 -3.31 -0.26 -18.03
C MET A 386 -3.10 -1.76 -17.77
N LEU A 387 -3.78 -2.32 -16.76
CA LEU A 387 -3.66 -3.73 -16.41
C LEU A 387 -4.14 -4.65 -17.55
N THR A 388 -5.23 -4.29 -18.21
CA THR A 388 -5.73 -5.06 -19.36
C THR A 388 -4.71 -5.05 -20.48
N ASN A 389 -4.17 -3.89 -20.84
CA ASN A 389 -3.19 -3.77 -21.93
C ASN A 389 -1.86 -4.45 -21.59
N PHE A 390 -1.42 -4.44 -20.33
CA PHE A 390 -0.27 -5.23 -19.91
C PHE A 390 -0.48 -6.73 -20.13
N LEU A 391 -1.64 -7.24 -19.71
CA LEU A 391 -1.97 -8.66 -19.80
C LEU A 391 -2.20 -9.10 -21.25
N THR A 392 -2.92 -8.32 -22.05
CA THR A 392 -3.41 -8.74 -23.38
C THR A 392 -2.65 -8.16 -24.58
N SER A 393 -1.83 -7.12 -24.41
CA SER A 393 -1.23 -6.36 -25.52
C SER A 393 0.31 -6.43 -25.54
N ASN A 394 0.88 -6.14 -26.73
CA ASN A 394 2.30 -5.88 -26.93
C ASN A 394 2.65 -4.42 -26.54
N ARG A 395 2.23 -3.96 -25.34
CA ARG A 395 2.55 -2.64 -24.76
C ARG A 395 1.88 -1.41 -25.35
N ASN A 396 0.76 -1.55 -26.07
CA ASN A 396 -0.07 -0.38 -26.36
C ASN A 396 -0.97 -0.06 -25.15
N PHE A 397 -0.48 0.77 -24.23
CA PHE A 397 -1.22 1.17 -23.03
C PHE A 397 -2.40 2.13 -23.31
N SER A 398 -2.46 2.73 -24.50
CA SER A 398 -3.54 3.63 -24.92
C SER A 398 -4.72 2.92 -25.59
N ALA A 399 -4.64 1.60 -25.77
CA ALA A 399 -5.74 0.82 -26.34
C ALA A 399 -6.94 0.77 -25.39
N SER A 400 -8.14 0.96 -25.94
CA SER A 400 -9.39 0.79 -25.20
C SER A 400 -9.54 -0.65 -24.70
N VAL A 401 -10.17 -0.82 -23.53
CA VAL A 401 -10.50 -2.17 -23.04
C VAL A 401 -11.43 -2.92 -24.01
N PRO A 402 -11.23 -4.22 -24.24
CA PRO A 402 -12.00 -5.00 -25.23
C PRO A 402 -13.34 -5.53 -24.67
N PHE A 403 -13.81 -5.01 -23.54
CA PHE A 403 -15.03 -5.46 -22.87
C PHE A 403 -15.85 -4.27 -22.35
N SER A 404 -17.16 -4.49 -22.22
CA SER A 404 -18.08 -3.48 -21.71
C SER A 404 -17.84 -3.20 -20.22
N LEU A 405 -17.88 -1.92 -19.85
CA LEU A 405 -17.86 -1.47 -18.45
C LEU A 405 -19.28 -1.36 -17.86
N ALA A 406 -20.32 -1.62 -18.65
CA ALA A 406 -21.69 -1.62 -18.15
C ALA A 406 -21.87 -2.75 -17.14
N ALA A 407 -22.51 -2.44 -16.01
CA ALA A 407 -22.83 -3.44 -15.00
C ALA A 407 -23.69 -4.56 -15.62
N ALA A 408 -23.23 -5.81 -15.48
CA ALA A 408 -24.04 -6.95 -15.87
C ALA A 408 -25.25 -7.06 -14.91
N PRO A 409 -26.43 -7.48 -15.41
CA PRO A 409 -27.56 -7.75 -14.53
C PRO A 409 -27.20 -8.86 -13.53
N LEU A 410 -27.74 -8.77 -12.32
CA LEU A 410 -27.65 -9.86 -11.35
C LEU A 410 -28.19 -11.13 -11.99
N LYS A 411 -27.53 -12.27 -11.73
CA LYS A 411 -28.13 -13.57 -12.09
C LYS A 411 -29.46 -13.70 -11.35
N GLY A 412 -30.45 -14.34 -11.98
CA GLY A 412 -31.80 -14.45 -11.43
C GLY A 412 -31.86 -15.01 -9.99
N GLU A 413 -30.92 -15.90 -9.66
CA GLU A 413 -30.75 -16.48 -8.31
C GLU A 413 -30.29 -15.48 -7.23
N TYR A 414 -29.74 -14.33 -7.61
CA TYR A 414 -29.29 -13.25 -6.71
C TYR A 414 -30.13 -11.98 -6.85
N THR A 415 -31.19 -11.99 -7.66
CA THR A 415 -32.09 -10.84 -7.77
C THR A 415 -32.87 -10.71 -6.47
N PRO A 416 -32.78 -9.55 -5.76
CA PRO A 416 -33.58 -9.35 -4.56
C PRO A 416 -35.07 -9.52 -4.88
N PRO A 417 -35.85 -10.19 -4.03
CA PRO A 417 -37.29 -10.27 -4.23
C PRO A 417 -37.87 -8.85 -4.31
N THR A 418 -38.77 -8.63 -5.26
CA THR A 418 -39.39 -7.32 -5.50
C THR A 418 -40.00 -6.80 -4.19
N PRO A 419 -39.71 -5.54 -3.75
CA PRO A 419 -40.35 -4.97 -2.57
C PRO A 419 -41.87 -4.91 -2.78
N GLY A 420 -42.60 -5.85 -2.16
CA GLY A 420 -44.06 -5.97 -2.37
C GLY A 420 -44.70 -7.33 -2.05
N GLN A 421 -43.91 -8.38 -1.76
CA GLN A 421 -44.47 -9.68 -1.33
C GLN A 421 -43.99 -10.12 0.06
N PHE A 422 -43.88 -9.18 1.01
CA PHE A 422 -44.05 -9.56 2.41
C PHE A 422 -45.55 -9.70 2.65
N LEU A 423 -46.07 -10.91 2.54
CA LEU A 423 -47.34 -11.24 3.17
C LEU A 423 -47.16 -10.98 4.67
N VAL A 424 -47.83 -9.93 5.15
CA VAL A 424 -47.98 -9.66 6.59
C VAL A 424 -48.76 -10.84 7.18
N THR A 425 -48.08 -11.89 7.59
CA THR A 425 -48.71 -12.94 8.41
C THR A 425 -48.64 -12.51 9.86
N THR A 426 -49.72 -11.84 10.27
CA THR A 426 -50.25 -11.61 11.63
C THR A 426 -49.35 -10.87 12.65
N PRO A 427 -49.90 -9.89 13.39
CA PRO A 427 -49.17 -9.23 14.47
C PRO A 427 -48.94 -10.22 15.61
N VAL A 428 -47.68 -10.41 16.00
CA VAL A 428 -47.35 -10.99 17.30
C VAL A 428 -47.83 -10.00 18.36
N THR A 429 -48.84 -10.41 19.13
CA THR A 429 -49.30 -9.68 20.31
C THR A 429 -48.13 -9.46 21.27
N THR A 430 -47.81 -8.20 21.55
CA THR A 430 -46.88 -7.79 22.59
C THR A 430 -47.41 -8.25 23.95
N ALA A 431 -46.74 -9.23 24.56
CA ALA A 431 -46.92 -9.51 25.98
C ALA A 431 -46.31 -8.35 26.78
N ALA A 432 -47.12 -7.79 27.68
CA ALA A 432 -46.76 -6.66 28.52
C ALA A 432 -45.51 -6.97 29.36
N LEU A 433 -44.56 -6.03 29.36
CA LEU A 433 -43.45 -5.99 30.31
C LEU A 433 -44.01 -5.87 31.74
N GLY A 434 -43.84 -6.95 32.52
CA GLY A 434 -44.09 -6.94 33.95
C GLY A 434 -43.10 -6.03 34.65
N THR A 435 -43.62 -5.11 35.45
CA THR A 435 -42.90 -4.23 36.37
C THR A 435 -42.07 -5.04 37.37
N VAL A 436 -40.75 -4.92 37.33
CA VAL A 436 -39.88 -5.40 38.41
C VAL A 436 -39.54 -4.22 39.32
N THR A 437 -40.09 -4.30 40.54
CA THR A 437 -39.84 -3.45 41.69
C THR A 437 -38.40 -3.60 42.21
N THR A 438 -37.74 -2.49 42.48
CA THR A 438 -36.49 -2.42 43.27
C THR A 438 -36.78 -2.62 44.77
N PRO A 439 -35.88 -3.31 45.50
CA PRO A 439 -35.73 -3.06 46.93
C PRO A 439 -34.36 -2.46 47.28
N ASN A 440 -34.43 -1.45 48.13
CA ASN A 440 -33.32 -0.75 48.77
C ASN A 440 -32.47 -1.64 49.70
N GLY A 441 -31.20 -1.23 49.76
CA GLY A 441 -30.10 -1.55 50.67
C GLY A 441 -30.35 -2.19 52.04
N THR A 442 -29.35 -2.99 52.44
CA THR A 442 -28.86 -3.05 53.81
C THR A 442 -27.34 -3.20 53.83
N THR A 443 -26.75 -2.45 54.76
CA THR A 443 -25.34 -2.28 55.12
C THR A 443 -24.69 -3.52 55.75
N GLY A 444 -23.40 -3.76 55.47
CA GLY A 444 -22.55 -4.73 56.18
C GLY A 444 -21.06 -4.52 55.86
N SER A 445 -20.24 -4.48 56.90
CA SER A 445 -18.90 -3.90 57.03
C SER A 445 -17.70 -4.66 56.45
N ASN A 446 -16.66 -3.89 56.07
CA ASN A 446 -15.19 -4.10 56.20
C ASN A 446 -14.60 -5.51 55.94
N GLN A 447 -13.60 -5.58 55.04
CA GLN A 447 -12.18 -5.60 55.45
C GLN A 447 -11.20 -5.46 54.27
N ASN A 448 -10.21 -4.60 54.50
CA ASN A 448 -8.94 -4.46 53.79
C ASN A 448 -8.13 -5.77 53.82
N THR A 449 -7.54 -6.16 52.69
CA THR A 449 -6.19 -6.73 52.66
C THR A 449 -5.49 -6.42 51.34
N SER A 450 -4.43 -5.63 51.45
CA SER A 450 -3.38 -5.41 50.45
C SER A 450 -2.51 -6.64 50.27
N SER A 451 -2.09 -6.93 49.04
CA SER A 451 -0.82 -7.62 48.80
C SER A 451 -0.28 -7.27 47.41
N THR A 452 0.63 -6.30 47.39
CA THR A 452 1.61 -6.06 46.33
C THR A 452 2.60 -7.23 46.28
N PRO A 453 3.16 -7.53 45.10
CA PRO A 453 4.60 -7.78 45.06
C PRO A 453 5.27 -6.94 43.97
N THR A 454 6.19 -6.08 44.40
CA THR A 454 7.29 -5.56 43.57
C THR A 454 8.33 -6.68 43.39
N PRO A 455 8.93 -6.83 42.20
CA PRO A 455 10.32 -6.34 42.03
C PRO A 455 10.51 -5.73 40.63
N GLY A 456 11.17 -4.60 40.45
CA GLY A 456 12.60 -4.42 40.63
C GLY A 456 13.07 -3.63 39.40
N GLN A 457 13.36 -2.36 39.59
CA GLN A 457 13.81 -1.47 38.52
C GLN A 457 15.21 -1.85 38.07
N ASN A 458 15.36 -2.07 36.76
CA ASN A 458 16.55 -1.67 36.00
C ASN A 458 16.05 -1.08 34.67
N LYS A 459 15.70 0.20 34.69
CA LYS A 459 15.46 0.98 33.47
C LYS A 459 16.81 1.34 32.86
N SER A 460 17.26 0.57 31.86
CA SER A 460 18.10 1.15 30.81
C SER A 460 17.17 1.82 29.80
N SER A 461 17.26 3.13 29.68
CA SER A 461 16.58 3.92 28.65
C SER A 461 16.96 3.42 27.26
N LYS A 462 16.10 2.63 26.62
CA LYS A 462 16.15 2.48 25.16
C LYS A 462 15.44 3.69 24.58
N ALA A 463 16.22 4.52 23.89
CA ALA A 463 15.75 5.65 23.13
C ALA A 463 14.78 5.19 22.03
N SER A 464 13.79 6.04 21.77
CA SER A 464 12.66 5.93 20.84
C SER A 464 13.04 5.98 19.34
N GLY A 465 14.16 5.36 18.94
CA GLY A 465 14.70 5.41 17.58
C GLY A 465 14.63 4.07 16.87
N GLY A 466 13.43 3.50 16.73
CA GLY A 466 13.25 2.20 16.06
C GLY A 466 11.84 2.00 15.49
N LEU A 467 11.07 3.08 15.32
CA LEU A 467 9.69 3.02 14.82
C LEU A 467 9.58 3.14 13.30
N TYR A 468 10.58 3.67 12.59
CA TYR A 468 10.39 4.14 11.21
C TYR A 468 10.69 3.08 10.12
N ALA A 469 11.70 2.22 10.27
CA ALA A 469 11.82 1.03 9.40
C ALA A 469 10.63 0.05 9.56
N SER A 470 9.96 0.06 10.70
CA SER A 470 8.75 -0.73 11.01
C SER A 470 7.46 -0.07 10.47
N LEU A 471 7.49 1.22 10.12
CA LEU A 471 6.33 2.00 9.63
C LEU A 471 5.96 1.72 8.16
N LEU A 472 6.76 0.97 7.39
CA LEU A 472 6.38 0.50 6.04
C LEU A 472 5.96 -0.98 6.01
N MET A 473 6.25 -1.73 7.08
CA MET A 473 6.07 -3.19 7.14
C MET A 473 4.64 -3.64 7.51
N ASN A 474 3.70 -2.74 7.82
CA ASN A 474 2.33 -3.12 8.24
C ASN A 474 1.31 -3.27 7.08
N MET A 475 1.73 -3.31 5.81
CA MET A 475 0.86 -3.69 4.69
C MET A 475 0.91 -5.20 4.46
N VAL A 476 0.18 -5.98 5.26
CA VAL A 476 0.00 -7.41 4.98
C VAL A 476 -1.22 -7.59 4.09
N GLY A 477 -0.99 -7.57 2.79
CA GLY A 477 -2.00 -7.83 1.79
C GLY A 477 -1.39 -8.37 0.51
N VAL A 478 -1.09 -9.67 0.46
CA VAL A 478 -0.94 -10.35 -0.84
C VAL A 478 -2.34 -10.56 -1.37
N VAL A 479 -2.84 -9.61 -2.18
CA VAL A 479 -4.05 -9.85 -2.96
C VAL A 479 -3.65 -10.66 -4.18
N ILE A 480 -3.85 -11.98 -4.12
CA ILE A 480 -3.83 -12.83 -5.31
C ILE A 480 -5.11 -12.50 -6.11
N ALA A 481 -5.03 -11.48 -6.97
CA ALA A 481 -6.11 -11.11 -7.88
C ALA A 481 -6.06 -12.00 -9.13
N ILE A 482 -6.81 -13.12 -9.13
CA ILE A 482 -7.00 -13.95 -10.33
C ILE A 482 -8.25 -13.45 -11.06
N LYS A 483 -8.05 -12.78 -12.21
CA LYS A 483 -9.13 -12.29 -13.06
C LYS A 483 -9.80 -13.46 -13.79
N VAL A 484 -11.06 -13.74 -13.44
CA VAL A 484 -11.90 -14.74 -14.10
C VAL A 484 -12.48 -14.15 -15.38
N PHE A 485 -11.90 -14.49 -16.54
CA PHE A 485 -12.63 -14.40 -17.81
C PHE A 485 -13.34 -15.75 -18.05
N ARG A 486 -14.67 -15.77 -17.88
CA ARG A 486 -15.52 -16.76 -18.56
C ARG A 486 -15.65 -16.31 -20.01
N ARG A 487 -15.33 -17.22 -20.95
CA ARG A 487 -15.73 -17.06 -22.36
C ARG A 487 -17.24 -17.18 -22.50
#